data_AF-A0A525JD69-F1
#
_entry.id   AF-A0A525JD69-F1
#
_cell.length_a   1.000
_cell.length_b   1.000
_cell.length_c   1.000
_cell.angle_alpha   90.00
_cell.angle_beta   90.00
_cell.angle_gamma   90.00
#
_symmetry.space_group_name_H-M   'P 1'
#
loop_
_entity.id
_entity.type
_entity.pdbx_description
1 polymer ?
#
loop_
_entity_poly.entity_id
_entity_poly.type
_entity_poly.pdbx_seq_one_letter_code
_entity_poly.pdbx_strand_id
1 'polypeptide(L)'
;EIRLQTGEPYLIFSDTVNRAMPQHQRELGLSVRQSNLCSEIMLHTGKDHLGAERTAVCCLSSVNAETFLEWRDHPTFIEDVMRFLDNVLEDFILRAPPEMANAVYAAKRERSVGLGLMGFHTFLQQQNVPFESALAKSWNMRLFKTLRRQCDAASRTLAAERGPCPDAEDRGMMERFSHKLAIAPTASISIICGGTSAGIEPIPANIYSHKTLSGTFAVKNIYLERILEQTGNNTPAVWDSILENEGSVQHLDFLSQDDKDVYKTAFEIDQRWVVELAADRTPDICQSQSINIFLPGDVDKWDLHMLHWQAWERGCKSLYYLRSKSVQRASHAGGETHAAVDMSGVAKTDYEECLACQ
;
A
#
# COMPACT_ATOMS: atom_id res chain seq x y z
N GLU A 1 14.93 16.55 -6.10
CA GLU A 1 15.85 16.19 -7.20
C GLU A 1 16.23 14.72 -7.13
N ILE A 2 16.98 14.27 -6.12
CA ILE A 2 17.34 12.84 -5.94
C ILE A 2 16.10 11.94 -6.00
N ARG A 3 15.06 12.25 -5.20
CA ARG A 3 13.79 11.49 -5.19
C ARG A 3 13.06 11.42 -6.53
N LEU A 4 13.21 12.41 -7.40
CA LEU A 4 12.63 12.37 -8.74
C LEU A 4 13.46 11.50 -9.69
N GLN A 5 14.78 11.43 -9.47
CA GLN A 5 15.71 10.67 -10.31
C GLN A 5 15.76 9.18 -9.96
N THR A 6 15.67 8.85 -8.67
CA THR A 6 15.86 7.48 -8.17
C THR A 6 14.62 6.89 -7.52
N GLY A 7 13.55 7.67 -7.35
CA GLY A 7 12.39 7.31 -6.54
C GLY A 7 12.61 7.39 -5.02
N GLU A 8 13.85 7.66 -4.59
CA GLU A 8 14.34 7.60 -3.22
C GLU A 8 15.13 8.87 -2.85
N PRO A 9 15.31 9.23 -1.56
CA PRO A 9 14.97 8.46 -0.36
C PRO A 9 13.48 8.48 -0.05
N TYR A 10 13.03 7.48 0.71
CA TYR A 10 11.74 7.52 1.39
C TYR A 10 11.72 8.67 2.38
N LEU A 11 10.54 9.20 2.65
CA LEU A 11 10.35 10.24 3.66
C LEU A 11 9.67 9.63 4.88
N ILE A 12 10.29 9.75 6.05
CA ILE A 12 9.71 9.34 7.33
C ILE A 12 9.54 10.58 8.20
N PHE A 13 8.32 10.87 8.65
CA PHE A 13 8.02 12.02 9.48
C PHE A 13 8.13 11.64 10.96
N SER A 14 9.37 11.59 11.45
CA SER A 14 9.73 11.03 12.77
C SER A 14 8.92 11.60 13.94
N ASP A 15 8.67 12.91 13.97
CA ASP A 15 7.89 13.54 15.03
C ASP A 15 6.43 13.08 15.01
N THR A 16 5.83 12.98 13.82
CA THR A 16 4.47 12.47 13.65
C THR A 16 4.38 11.00 14.07
N VAL A 17 5.37 10.20 13.68
CA VAL A 17 5.47 8.79 14.08
C VAL A 17 5.50 8.64 15.60
N ASN A 18 6.45 9.31 16.27
CA ASN A 18 6.63 9.19 17.72
C ASN A 18 5.44 9.78 18.51
N ARG A 19 4.83 10.88 18.05
CA ARG A 19 3.59 11.41 18.65
C ARG A 19 2.38 10.48 18.49
N ALA A 20 2.38 9.62 17.48
CA ALA A 20 1.27 8.72 17.18
C ALA A 20 1.47 7.30 17.72
N MET A 21 2.61 7.00 18.36
CA MET A 21 2.85 5.71 19.01
C MET A 21 1.77 5.40 20.08
N PRO A 22 1.46 4.12 20.32
CA PRO A 22 0.59 3.72 21.42
C PRO A 22 1.02 4.33 22.75
N GLN A 23 0.05 4.76 23.56
CA GLN A 23 0.31 5.48 24.80
C GLN A 23 1.23 4.71 25.74
N HIS A 24 0.96 3.41 25.98
CA HIS A 24 1.77 2.58 26.86
C HIS A 24 3.24 2.51 26.43
N GLN A 25 3.51 2.41 25.12
CA GLN A 25 4.88 2.39 24.62
C GLN A 25 5.59 3.73 24.83
N ARG A 26 4.89 4.87 24.63
CA ARG A 26 5.47 6.20 24.90
C ARG A 26 5.77 6.39 26.38
N GLU A 27 4.88 5.94 27.26
CA GLU A 27 5.08 6.03 28.71
C GLU A 27 6.23 5.14 29.21
N LEU A 28 6.50 4.03 28.52
CA LEU A 28 7.70 3.18 28.70
C LEU A 28 8.98 3.83 28.13
N GLY A 29 8.91 5.03 27.56
CA GLY A 29 10.07 5.73 26.99
C GLY A 29 10.56 5.14 25.66
N LEU A 30 9.76 4.29 25.01
CA LEU A 30 10.09 3.76 23.70
C LEU A 30 9.94 4.85 22.62
N SER A 31 10.81 4.79 21.61
CA SER A 31 10.82 5.73 20.48
C SER A 31 11.18 5.05 19.16
N VAL A 32 10.50 5.42 18.08
CA VAL A 32 10.80 4.91 16.74
C VAL A 32 11.88 5.79 16.11
N ARG A 33 12.99 5.17 15.72
CA ARG A 33 14.15 5.86 15.11
C ARG A 33 14.24 5.66 13.60
N GLN A 34 13.62 4.61 13.08
CA GLN A 34 13.67 4.21 11.69
C GLN A 34 12.42 3.39 11.35
N SER A 35 12.13 3.26 10.06
CA SER A 35 11.13 2.33 9.54
C SER A 35 11.81 1.07 8.99
N ASN A 36 11.01 0.08 8.57
CA ASN A 36 11.47 -1.04 7.74
C ASN A 36 11.68 -0.66 6.26
N LEU A 37 12.04 -1.68 5.46
CA LEU A 37 12.26 -1.60 4.01
C LEU A 37 11.10 -0.96 3.24
N CYS A 38 9.85 -1.20 3.63
CA CYS A 38 8.68 -0.72 2.86
C CYS A 38 8.01 0.53 3.47
N SER A 39 8.62 1.15 4.49
CA SER A 39 8.15 2.39 5.14
C SER A 39 6.82 2.33 5.92
N GLU A 40 6.26 1.14 6.19
CA GLU A 40 5.00 0.94 6.90
C GLU A 40 5.15 0.55 8.38
N ILE A 41 6.30 0.01 8.78
CA ILE A 41 6.54 -0.49 10.14
C ILE A 41 7.21 0.56 11.00
N MET A 42 6.56 0.91 12.12
CA MET A 42 6.99 1.96 13.03
C MET A 42 7.13 1.40 14.45
N LEU A 43 8.15 0.56 14.64
CA LEU A 43 8.43 -0.14 15.89
C LEU A 43 9.75 0.34 16.50
N HIS A 44 9.88 0.22 17.82
CA HIS A 44 11.09 0.62 18.52
C HIS A 44 12.24 -0.38 18.27
N THR A 45 13.44 0.16 18.05
CA THR A 45 14.68 -0.63 17.94
C THR A 45 15.78 -0.03 18.79
N GLY A 46 16.64 -0.88 19.35
CA GLY A 46 17.71 -0.51 20.28
C GLY A 46 17.34 -0.81 21.73
N LYS A 47 18.07 -0.21 22.68
CA LYS A 47 17.84 -0.41 24.12
C LYS A 47 16.49 0.14 24.57
N ASP A 48 15.74 -0.69 25.27
CA ASP A 48 14.52 -0.29 25.97
C ASP A 48 14.78 0.18 27.41
N HIS A 49 13.70 0.51 28.11
CA HIS A 49 13.71 0.96 29.51
C HIS A 49 14.17 -0.11 30.52
N LEU A 50 14.26 -1.38 30.12
CA LEU A 50 14.80 -2.48 30.92
C LEU A 50 16.28 -2.74 30.62
N GLY A 51 16.88 -1.96 29.70
CA GLY A 51 18.26 -2.10 29.28
C GLY A 51 18.51 -3.24 28.28
N ALA A 52 17.45 -3.87 27.77
CA ALA A 52 17.54 -4.96 26.80
C ALA A 52 17.49 -4.43 25.36
N GLU A 53 18.26 -5.05 24.47
CA GLU A 53 18.30 -4.69 23.05
C GLU A 53 17.08 -5.27 22.31
N ARG A 54 16.37 -4.41 21.57
CA ARG A 54 15.23 -4.78 20.73
C ARG A 54 15.57 -4.69 19.25
N THR A 55 15.30 -5.77 18.54
CA THR A 55 15.22 -5.78 17.07
C THR A 55 13.76 -5.97 16.69
N ALA A 56 13.16 -4.99 16.02
CA ALA A 56 11.77 -5.07 15.62
C ALA A 56 11.55 -6.23 14.62
N VAL A 57 10.42 -6.92 14.76
CA VAL A 57 9.94 -7.92 13.81
C VAL A 57 8.51 -7.61 13.43
N CYS A 58 8.09 -8.07 12.26
CA CYS A 58 6.73 -7.91 11.81
C CYS A 58 6.20 -9.21 11.21
N CYS A 59 4.95 -9.53 11.54
CA CYS A 59 4.15 -10.49 10.80
C CYS A 59 2.98 -9.74 10.15
N LEU A 60 2.75 -10.04 8.87
CA LEU A 60 1.85 -9.28 8.02
C LEU A 60 0.76 -10.18 7.43
N SER A 61 -0.42 -9.61 7.27
CA SER A 61 -1.50 -10.14 6.44
C SER A 61 -2.30 -8.96 5.90
N SER A 62 -3.10 -9.14 4.86
CA SER A 62 -3.94 -8.07 4.31
C SER A 62 -5.33 -8.59 4.02
N VAL A 63 -6.35 -7.83 4.40
CA VAL A 63 -7.72 -8.11 3.98
C VAL A 63 -7.98 -7.52 2.59
N ASN A 64 -8.85 -8.15 1.81
CA ASN A 64 -9.23 -7.65 0.49
C ASN A 64 -10.39 -6.66 0.59
N ALA A 65 -10.23 -5.44 0.11
CA ALA A 65 -11.27 -4.41 0.13
C ALA A 65 -12.47 -4.74 -0.78
N GLU A 66 -12.29 -5.51 -1.86
CA GLU A 66 -13.41 -5.88 -2.75
C GLU A 66 -14.53 -6.61 -2.02
N THR A 67 -14.17 -7.49 -1.08
CA THR A 67 -15.13 -8.22 -0.25
C THR A 67 -15.46 -7.50 1.05
N PHE A 68 -15.15 -6.20 1.17
CA PHE A 68 -15.40 -5.40 2.38
C PHE A 68 -16.84 -5.46 2.85
N LEU A 69 -17.79 -5.40 1.92
CA LEU A 69 -19.21 -5.43 2.26
C LEU A 69 -19.64 -6.77 2.86
N GLU A 70 -18.87 -7.84 2.63
CA GLU A 70 -19.10 -9.18 3.19
C GLU A 70 -18.42 -9.32 4.55
N TRP A 71 -17.12 -9.08 4.63
CA TRP A 71 -16.36 -9.37 5.85
C TRP A 71 -16.55 -8.35 6.95
N ARG A 72 -16.93 -7.10 6.64
CA ARG A 72 -17.08 -6.05 7.67
C ARG A 72 -18.14 -6.37 8.72
N ASP A 73 -19.15 -7.15 8.35
CA ASP A 73 -20.28 -7.51 9.21
C ASP A 73 -20.13 -8.95 9.75
N HIS A 74 -19.08 -9.68 9.33
CA HIS A 74 -18.80 -11.01 9.84
C HIS A 74 -18.26 -10.95 11.27
N PRO A 75 -18.87 -11.67 12.24
CA PRO A 75 -18.62 -11.46 13.66
C PRO A 75 -17.18 -11.77 14.10
N THR A 76 -16.53 -12.76 13.48
CA THR A 76 -15.20 -13.23 13.89
C THR A 76 -14.11 -12.99 12.86
N PHE A 77 -14.41 -12.44 11.68
CA PHE A 77 -13.46 -12.49 10.55
C PHE A 77 -12.12 -11.81 10.88
N ILE A 78 -12.16 -10.58 11.41
CA ILE A 78 -10.94 -9.89 11.84
C ILE A 78 -10.33 -10.54 13.09
N GLU A 79 -11.12 -11.08 14.01
CA GLU A 79 -10.57 -11.80 15.17
C GLU A 79 -9.77 -13.02 14.72
N ASP A 80 -10.28 -13.81 13.78
CA ASP A 80 -9.63 -15.00 13.23
C ASP A 80 -8.30 -14.64 12.55
N VAL A 81 -8.27 -13.54 11.78
CA VAL A 81 -7.04 -13.03 11.16
C VAL A 81 -6.03 -12.54 12.20
N MET A 82 -6.47 -11.80 13.21
CA MET A 82 -5.59 -11.33 14.29
C MET A 82 -5.05 -12.49 15.13
N ARG A 83 -5.86 -13.52 15.37
CA ARG A 83 -5.45 -14.76 16.04
C ARG A 83 -4.44 -15.55 15.20
N PHE A 84 -4.64 -15.60 13.89
CA PHE A 84 -3.67 -16.18 12.96
C PHE A 84 -2.33 -15.44 13.05
N LEU A 85 -2.32 -14.10 13.00
CA LEU A 85 -1.11 -13.30 13.16
C LEU A 85 -0.43 -13.54 14.52
N ASP A 86 -1.20 -13.61 15.62
CA ASP A 86 -0.65 -13.94 16.95
C ASP A 86 0.01 -15.31 16.98
N ASN A 87 -0.60 -16.31 16.32
CA ASN A 87 -0.05 -17.66 16.23
C ASN A 87 1.22 -17.71 15.39
N VAL A 88 1.29 -16.96 14.28
CA VAL A 88 2.51 -16.84 13.45
C VAL A 88 3.63 -16.18 14.24
N LEU A 89 3.32 -15.12 15.01
CA LEU A 89 4.30 -14.46 15.86
C LEU A 89 4.77 -15.38 16.99
N GLU A 90 3.87 -16.13 17.62
CA GLU A 90 4.20 -17.14 18.61
C GLU A 90 5.14 -18.20 18.04
N ASP A 91 4.89 -18.63 16.81
CA ASP A 91 5.71 -19.60 16.12
C ASP A 91 7.15 -19.12 15.93
N PHE A 92 7.31 -17.87 15.48
CA PHE A 92 8.61 -17.20 15.41
C PHE A 92 9.28 -17.15 16.79
N ILE A 93 8.56 -16.74 17.82
CA ILE A 93 9.06 -16.63 19.19
C ILE A 93 9.62 -17.98 19.71
N LEU A 94 8.97 -19.09 19.38
CA LEU A 94 9.34 -20.42 19.86
C LEU A 94 10.45 -21.08 19.06
N ARG A 95 10.55 -20.80 17.75
CA ARG A 95 11.47 -21.51 16.85
C ARG A 95 12.65 -20.68 16.35
N ALA A 96 12.64 -19.37 16.55
CA ALA A 96 13.72 -18.52 16.08
C ALA A 96 15.07 -18.95 16.68
N PRO A 97 16.15 -18.88 15.87
CA PRO A 97 17.45 -19.34 16.31
C PRO A 97 18.06 -18.36 17.34
N PRO A 98 19.03 -18.80 18.18
CA PRO A 98 19.60 -17.98 19.25
C PRO A 98 20.18 -16.64 18.79
N GLU A 99 20.67 -16.55 17.56
CA GLU A 99 21.21 -15.34 16.95
C GLU A 99 20.16 -14.23 16.81
N MET A 100 18.87 -14.59 16.84
CA MET A 100 17.73 -13.67 16.81
C MET A 100 17.18 -13.35 18.21
N ALA A 101 17.94 -13.56 19.28
CA ALA A 101 17.48 -13.34 20.65
C ALA A 101 16.87 -11.95 20.89
N ASN A 102 17.46 -10.88 20.34
CA ASN A 102 16.94 -9.51 20.46
C ASN A 102 15.57 -9.34 19.76
N ALA A 103 15.37 -10.06 18.66
CA ALA A 103 14.13 -10.08 17.91
C ALA A 103 13.03 -10.88 18.63
N VAL A 104 13.39 -12.03 19.18
CA VAL A 104 12.52 -12.83 20.04
C VAL A 104 12.10 -12.04 21.29
N TYR A 105 13.05 -11.34 21.91
CA TYR A 105 12.78 -10.48 23.06
C TYR A 105 11.79 -9.37 22.72
N ALA A 106 12.03 -8.62 21.64
CA ALA A 106 11.11 -7.58 21.18
C ALA A 106 9.72 -8.15 20.90
N ALA A 107 9.64 -9.23 20.10
CA ALA A 107 8.38 -9.90 19.75
C ALA A 107 7.58 -10.34 20.98
N LYS A 108 8.24 -10.94 21.98
CA LYS A 108 7.59 -11.35 23.24
C LYS A 108 7.03 -10.15 24.01
N ARG A 109 7.77 -9.03 24.06
CA ARG A 109 7.43 -7.84 24.84
C ARG A 109 6.24 -7.07 24.25
N GLU A 110 6.29 -6.77 22.95
CA GLU A 110 5.29 -5.88 22.33
C GLU A 110 4.16 -6.63 21.62
N ARG A 111 4.43 -7.85 21.15
CA ARG A 111 3.57 -8.66 20.30
C ARG A 111 2.96 -7.88 19.12
N SER A 112 3.72 -6.99 18.52
CA SER A 112 3.23 -6.14 17.44
C SER A 112 2.98 -6.96 16.16
N VAL A 113 1.84 -6.70 15.51
CA VAL A 113 1.46 -7.30 14.22
C VAL A 113 1.05 -6.20 13.23
N GLY A 114 1.01 -6.53 11.94
CA GLY A 114 0.57 -5.60 10.90
C GLY A 114 -0.52 -6.21 10.02
N LEU A 115 -1.77 -5.96 10.37
CA LEU A 115 -2.89 -6.20 9.46
C LEU A 115 -3.01 -5.01 8.48
N GLY A 116 -2.94 -5.31 7.20
CA GLY A 116 -3.04 -4.40 6.08
C GLY A 116 -4.36 -4.50 5.32
N LEU A 117 -4.44 -3.74 4.23
CA LEU A 117 -5.52 -3.74 3.25
C LEU A 117 -4.91 -3.84 1.85
N MET A 118 -5.54 -4.61 0.97
CA MET A 118 -5.31 -4.56 -0.47
C MET A 118 -6.61 -4.30 -1.22
N GLY A 119 -6.55 -4.00 -2.51
CA GLY A 119 -7.72 -3.91 -3.37
C GLY A 119 -8.50 -2.61 -3.23
N PHE A 120 -7.92 -1.55 -2.63
CA PHE A 120 -8.67 -0.32 -2.36
C PHE A 120 -9.23 0.34 -3.63
N HIS A 121 -8.42 0.52 -4.67
CA HIS A 121 -8.88 1.15 -5.90
C HIS A 121 -9.84 0.24 -6.67
N THR A 122 -9.59 -1.06 -6.69
CA THR A 122 -10.50 -2.05 -7.26
C THR A 122 -11.87 -2.04 -6.57
N PHE A 123 -11.91 -1.92 -5.24
CA PHE A 123 -13.16 -1.72 -4.49
C PHE A 123 -13.88 -0.44 -4.92
N LEU A 124 -13.16 0.69 -5.08
CA LEU A 124 -13.77 1.93 -5.55
C LEU A 124 -14.37 1.78 -6.96
N GLN A 125 -13.66 1.12 -7.87
CA GLN A 125 -14.16 0.82 -9.23
C GLN A 125 -15.39 -0.08 -9.20
N GLN A 126 -15.41 -1.10 -8.34
CA GLN A 126 -16.58 -1.95 -8.12
C GLN A 126 -17.81 -1.14 -7.64
N GLN A 127 -17.60 -0.06 -6.88
CA GLN A 127 -18.66 0.83 -6.42
C GLN A 127 -18.98 1.96 -7.43
N ASN A 128 -18.34 2.00 -8.60
CA ASN A 128 -18.38 3.11 -9.56
C ASN A 128 -18.03 4.46 -8.91
N VAL A 129 -17.00 4.48 -8.08
CA VAL A 129 -16.54 5.66 -7.35
C VAL A 129 -15.18 6.10 -7.89
N PRO A 130 -15.06 7.32 -8.45
CA PRO A 130 -13.76 7.89 -8.80
C PRO A 130 -12.86 8.02 -7.57
N PHE A 131 -11.56 7.74 -7.72
CA PHE A 131 -10.58 7.88 -6.66
C PHE A 131 -10.52 9.32 -6.11
N GLU A 132 -10.68 10.30 -7.00
CA GLU A 132 -10.65 11.74 -6.73
C GLU A 132 -12.03 12.29 -6.30
N SER A 133 -12.66 11.67 -5.31
CA SER A 133 -14.03 12.02 -4.92
C SER A 133 -14.27 12.03 -3.41
N ALA A 134 -15.28 12.81 -3.01
CA ALA A 134 -15.79 12.80 -1.63
C ALA A 134 -16.32 11.42 -1.21
N LEU A 135 -16.84 10.63 -2.16
CA LEU A 135 -17.28 9.25 -1.90
C LEU A 135 -16.09 8.33 -1.62
N ALA A 136 -14.98 8.46 -2.36
CA ALA A 136 -13.75 7.72 -2.07
C ALA A 136 -13.21 8.05 -0.68
N LYS A 137 -13.25 9.32 -0.28
CA LYS A 137 -12.91 9.76 1.08
C LYS A 137 -13.82 9.14 2.14
N SER A 138 -15.13 9.11 1.92
CA SER A 138 -16.09 8.46 2.81
C SER A 138 -15.81 6.95 2.95
N TRP A 139 -15.58 6.25 1.83
CA TRP A 139 -15.25 4.83 1.85
C TRP A 139 -13.93 4.54 2.55
N ASN A 140 -12.90 5.35 2.29
CA ASN A 140 -11.62 5.30 2.96
C ASN A 140 -11.79 5.37 4.49
N MET A 141 -12.45 6.42 4.98
CA MET A 141 -12.69 6.57 6.41
C MET A 141 -13.50 5.41 7.00
N ARG A 142 -14.51 4.91 6.28
CA ARG A 142 -15.34 3.79 6.74
C ARG A 142 -14.55 2.49 6.85
N LEU A 143 -13.73 2.17 5.85
CA LEU A 143 -12.87 0.99 5.82
C LEU A 143 -11.91 0.97 7.02
N PHE A 144 -11.13 2.03 7.18
CA PHE A 144 -10.06 2.07 8.18
C PHE A 144 -10.60 2.21 9.62
N LYS A 145 -11.70 2.95 9.83
CA LYS A 145 -12.39 2.95 11.14
C LYS A 145 -12.95 1.58 11.51
N THR A 146 -13.47 0.84 10.51
CA THR A 146 -13.97 -0.52 10.73
C THR A 146 -12.83 -1.45 11.13
N LEU A 147 -11.73 -1.45 10.36
CA LEU A 147 -10.52 -2.21 10.67
C LEU A 147 -9.99 -1.87 12.07
N ARG A 148 -9.83 -0.58 12.39
CA ARG A 148 -9.34 -0.14 13.69
C ARG A 148 -10.20 -0.67 14.82
N ARG A 149 -11.52 -0.46 14.74
CA ARG A 149 -12.47 -0.94 15.76
C ARG A 149 -12.40 -2.45 15.95
N GLN A 150 -12.36 -3.21 14.85
CA GLN A 150 -12.37 -4.67 14.91
C GLN A 150 -11.04 -5.25 15.39
N CYS A 151 -9.90 -4.70 14.97
CA CYS A 151 -8.59 -5.10 15.47
C CYS A 151 -8.41 -4.79 16.97
N ASP A 152 -8.90 -3.62 17.42
CA ASP A 152 -8.89 -3.27 18.85
C ASP A 152 -9.77 -4.22 19.67
N ALA A 153 -10.95 -4.58 19.15
CA ALA A 153 -11.81 -5.56 19.80
C ALA A 153 -11.14 -6.95 19.88
N ALA A 154 -10.59 -7.43 18.77
CA ALA A 154 -9.87 -8.70 18.70
C ALA A 154 -8.68 -8.74 19.66
N SER A 155 -7.92 -7.64 19.77
CA SER A 155 -6.77 -7.58 20.68
C SER A 155 -7.18 -7.70 22.15
N ARG A 156 -8.30 -7.08 22.57
CA ARG A 156 -8.83 -7.24 23.92
C ARG A 156 -9.37 -8.65 24.17
N THR A 157 -10.08 -9.24 23.20
CA THR A 157 -10.54 -10.64 23.30
C THR A 157 -9.36 -11.59 23.51
N LEU A 158 -8.32 -11.46 22.67
CA LEU A 158 -7.12 -12.30 22.77
C LEU A 158 -6.32 -12.01 24.04
N ALA A 159 -6.33 -10.77 24.56
CA ALA A 159 -5.71 -10.45 25.84
C ALA A 159 -6.42 -11.13 27.01
N ALA A 160 -7.75 -11.19 26.98
CA ALA A 160 -8.53 -11.90 27.99
C ALA A 160 -8.28 -13.41 27.95
N GLU A 161 -8.07 -13.99 26.77
CA GLU A 161 -7.80 -15.43 26.60
C GLU A 161 -6.34 -15.80 26.92
N ARG A 162 -5.37 -15.02 26.45
CA ARG A 162 -3.93 -15.38 26.40
C ARG A 162 -3.03 -14.49 27.24
N GLY A 163 -3.61 -13.52 27.94
CA GLY A 163 -2.90 -12.44 28.62
C GLY A 163 -2.51 -11.29 27.68
N PRO A 164 -2.45 -10.04 28.20
CA PRO A 164 -1.92 -8.90 27.46
C PRO A 164 -0.44 -9.11 27.09
N CYS A 165 0.08 -8.33 26.14
CA CYS A 165 1.53 -8.31 25.94
C CYS A 165 2.24 -7.60 27.10
N PRO A 166 3.47 -7.99 27.46
CA PRO A 166 4.20 -7.40 28.58
C PRO A 166 4.32 -5.86 28.55
N ASP A 167 4.53 -5.26 27.38
CA ASP A 167 4.59 -3.79 27.28
C ASP A 167 3.25 -3.13 27.64
N ALA A 168 2.12 -3.77 27.32
CA ALA A 168 0.80 -3.29 27.71
C ALA A 168 0.51 -3.58 29.20
N GLU A 169 0.88 -4.76 29.68
CA GLU A 169 0.70 -5.20 31.07
C GLU A 169 1.43 -4.31 32.06
N ASP A 170 2.68 -3.91 31.75
CA ASP A 170 3.49 -3.00 32.58
C ASP A 170 2.83 -1.63 32.79
N ARG A 171 1.83 -1.29 31.96
CA ARG A 171 1.03 -0.07 32.02
C ARG A 171 -0.44 -0.31 32.36
N GLY A 172 -0.78 -1.52 32.81
CA GLY A 172 -2.13 -1.88 33.21
C GLY A 172 -3.14 -1.92 32.05
N MET A 173 -2.66 -2.10 30.82
CA MET A 173 -3.50 -2.18 29.63
C MET A 173 -3.81 -3.64 29.25
N MET A 174 -5.09 -3.90 28.94
CA MET A 174 -5.57 -5.22 28.52
C MET A 174 -5.55 -5.36 26.98
N GLU A 175 -4.37 -5.28 26.39
CA GLU A 175 -4.18 -5.40 24.94
C GLU A 175 -3.18 -6.52 24.62
N ARG A 176 -3.53 -7.40 23.68
CA ARG A 176 -2.67 -8.49 23.25
C ARG A 176 -1.52 -8.01 22.38
N PHE A 177 -1.73 -6.90 21.65
CA PHE A 177 -0.79 -6.37 20.67
C PHE A 177 -0.55 -4.89 20.92
N SER A 178 0.70 -4.47 20.98
CA SER A 178 1.04 -3.03 21.07
C SER A 178 0.67 -2.30 19.79
N HIS A 179 0.95 -2.91 18.63
CA HIS A 179 0.54 -2.44 17.31
C HIS A 179 -0.22 -3.54 16.55
N LYS A 180 -1.21 -3.12 15.74
CA LYS A 180 -2.19 -3.98 15.06
C LYS A 180 -2.26 -3.78 13.56
N LEU A 181 -2.10 -2.54 13.09
CA LEU A 181 -2.36 -2.12 11.71
C LEU A 181 -1.11 -1.50 11.09
N ALA A 182 -0.75 -2.01 9.91
CA ALA A 182 0.31 -1.49 9.05
C ALA A 182 -0.05 -1.80 7.59
N ILE A 183 0.00 -0.80 6.71
CA ILE A 183 -0.43 -0.97 5.32
C ILE A 183 0.82 -1.17 4.45
N ALA A 184 1.20 -2.43 4.28
CA ALA A 184 2.36 -2.84 3.47
C ALA A 184 2.01 -2.90 1.98
N PRO A 185 3.01 -2.92 1.07
CA PRO A 185 2.78 -3.19 -0.34
C PRO A 185 2.31 -4.64 -0.52
N THR A 186 1.33 -4.86 -1.41
CA THR A 186 0.69 -6.16 -1.56
C THR A 186 0.76 -6.71 -3.00
N ALA A 187 1.77 -6.32 -3.77
CA ALA A 187 1.86 -6.60 -5.21
C ALA A 187 1.65 -8.10 -5.55
N SER A 188 2.37 -9.01 -4.89
CA SER A 188 2.25 -10.44 -5.18
C SER A 188 0.92 -11.04 -4.70
N ILE A 189 0.47 -10.68 -3.49
CA ILE A 189 -0.75 -11.26 -2.91
C ILE A 189 -2.02 -10.70 -3.56
N SER A 190 -1.96 -9.50 -4.16
CA SER A 190 -3.09 -8.94 -4.91
C SER A 190 -3.30 -9.67 -6.23
N ILE A 191 -2.21 -10.12 -6.88
CA ILE A 191 -2.25 -11.02 -8.04
C ILE A 191 -2.85 -12.37 -7.64
N ILE A 192 -2.38 -12.96 -6.52
CA ILE A 192 -2.91 -14.25 -6.00
C ILE A 192 -4.41 -14.15 -5.72
N CYS A 193 -4.88 -13.00 -5.23
CA CYS A 193 -6.28 -12.76 -4.90
C CYS A 193 -7.13 -12.29 -6.10
N GLY A 194 -6.82 -12.77 -7.31
CA GLY A 194 -7.64 -12.51 -8.50
C GLY A 194 -7.30 -11.22 -9.24
N GLY A 195 -6.14 -10.62 -8.99
CA GLY A 195 -5.70 -9.41 -9.70
C GLY A 195 -6.31 -8.11 -9.18
N THR A 196 -6.63 -8.05 -7.89
CA THR A 196 -7.06 -6.82 -7.22
C THR A 196 -5.94 -5.79 -7.16
N SER A 197 -6.27 -4.50 -6.93
CA SER A 197 -5.28 -3.43 -6.86
C SER A 197 -4.33 -3.62 -5.67
N ALA A 198 -3.06 -3.26 -5.82
CA ALA A 198 -2.09 -3.38 -4.74
C ALA A 198 -2.38 -2.36 -3.63
N GLY A 199 -2.42 -2.84 -2.38
CA GLY A 199 -2.50 -2.02 -1.18
C GLY A 199 -3.66 -1.02 -1.21
N ILE A 200 -3.27 0.24 -1.01
CA ILE A 200 -4.15 1.41 -1.04
C ILE A 200 -3.94 2.29 -2.28
N GLU A 201 -3.16 1.79 -3.24
CA GLU A 201 -2.62 2.57 -4.35
C GLU A 201 -3.61 2.62 -5.52
N PRO A 202 -3.60 3.71 -6.30
CA PRO A 202 -4.27 3.73 -7.58
C PRO A 202 -3.63 2.71 -8.55
N ILE A 203 -4.41 2.28 -9.54
CA ILE A 203 -4.00 1.23 -10.48
C ILE A 203 -3.10 1.90 -11.54
N PRO A 204 -1.87 1.43 -11.78
CA PRO A 204 -0.95 2.09 -12.72
C PRO A 204 -1.41 2.09 -14.18
N ALA A 205 -2.16 1.07 -14.60
CA ALA A 205 -2.64 0.89 -15.98
C ALA A 205 -3.86 -0.03 -16.01
N ASN A 206 -4.86 0.25 -16.86
CA ASN A 206 -6.05 -0.61 -17.00
C ASN A 206 -5.80 -1.88 -17.83
N ILE A 207 -4.67 -1.95 -18.54
CA ILE A 207 -4.16 -3.15 -19.19
C ILE A 207 -2.64 -3.16 -19.06
N TYR A 208 -2.06 -4.29 -18.67
CA TYR A 208 -0.61 -4.44 -18.61
C TYR A 208 -0.17 -5.84 -19.01
N SER A 209 1.07 -5.96 -19.45
CA SER A 209 1.67 -7.24 -19.81
C SER A 209 2.30 -7.91 -18.60
N HIS A 210 1.84 -9.11 -18.27
CA HIS A 210 2.43 -9.96 -17.23
C HIS A 210 3.26 -11.07 -17.89
N LYS A 211 4.58 -11.03 -17.69
CA LYS A 211 5.49 -12.09 -18.17
C LYS A 211 5.47 -13.25 -17.19
N THR A 212 5.36 -14.46 -17.70
CA THR A 212 5.48 -15.71 -16.97
C THR A 212 6.50 -16.61 -17.68
N LEU A 213 6.92 -17.69 -17.03
CA LEU A 213 7.75 -18.72 -17.65
C LEU A 213 7.14 -19.30 -18.94
N SER A 214 5.81 -19.24 -19.08
CA SER A 214 5.05 -19.80 -20.21
C SER A 214 4.72 -18.78 -21.31
N GLY A 215 5.12 -17.51 -21.15
CA GLY A 215 4.84 -16.45 -22.11
C GLY A 215 4.40 -15.14 -21.46
N THR A 216 4.13 -14.13 -22.30
CA THR A 216 3.61 -12.83 -21.89
C THR A 216 2.10 -12.80 -22.08
N PHE A 217 1.35 -12.47 -21.02
CA PHE A 217 -0.11 -12.43 -21.03
C PHE A 217 -0.59 -11.00 -20.70
N ALA A 218 -1.55 -10.49 -21.46
CA ALA A 218 -2.20 -9.23 -21.13
C ALA A 218 -3.17 -9.44 -19.96
N VAL A 219 -2.98 -8.69 -18.88
CA VAL A 219 -3.89 -8.62 -17.74
C VAL A 219 -4.73 -7.36 -17.90
N LYS A 220 -6.05 -7.55 -17.99
CA LYS A 220 -7.02 -6.48 -18.17
C LYS A 220 -7.70 -6.16 -16.84
N ASN A 221 -8.09 -4.90 -16.67
CA ASN A 221 -8.95 -4.49 -15.57
C ASN A 221 -10.34 -5.12 -15.74
N ILE A 222 -10.70 -6.03 -14.83
CA ILE A 222 -11.95 -6.80 -14.85
C ILE A 222 -13.20 -5.92 -14.77
N TYR A 223 -13.14 -4.76 -14.12
CA TYR A 223 -14.26 -3.85 -13.99
C TYR A 223 -14.44 -2.99 -15.24
N LEU A 224 -13.32 -2.53 -15.83
CA LEU A 224 -13.35 -1.87 -17.13
C LEU A 224 -13.88 -2.80 -18.23
N GLU A 225 -13.45 -4.06 -18.23
CA GLU A 225 -13.93 -5.04 -19.23
C GLU A 225 -15.45 -5.18 -19.20
N ARG A 226 -16.07 -5.23 -18.01
CA ARG A 226 -17.53 -5.26 -17.86
C ARG A 226 -18.20 -4.02 -18.44
N ILE A 227 -17.62 -2.83 -18.26
CA ILE A 227 -18.15 -1.58 -18.84
C ILE A 227 -18.02 -1.59 -20.37
N LEU A 228 -16.89 -2.05 -20.90
CA LEU A 228 -16.70 -2.20 -22.34
C LEU A 228 -17.68 -3.22 -22.94
N GLU A 229 -18.01 -4.30 -22.23
CA GLU A 229 -19.04 -5.26 -22.64
C GLU A 229 -20.43 -4.63 -22.67
N GLN A 230 -20.80 -3.90 -21.62
CA GLN A 230 -22.11 -3.24 -21.52
C GLN A 230 -22.32 -2.18 -22.59
N THR A 231 -21.25 -1.48 -22.98
CA THR A 231 -21.29 -0.47 -24.04
C THR A 231 -21.14 -1.05 -25.45
N GLY A 232 -20.87 -2.36 -25.58
CA GLY A 232 -20.63 -3.02 -26.87
C GLY A 232 -19.27 -2.71 -27.49
N ASN A 233 -18.33 -2.16 -26.72
CA ASN A 233 -16.99 -1.77 -27.16
C ASN A 233 -15.87 -2.71 -26.68
N ASN A 234 -16.20 -3.87 -26.10
CA ASN A 234 -15.20 -4.88 -25.71
C ASN A 234 -14.63 -5.58 -26.96
N THR A 235 -13.70 -4.91 -27.65
CA THR A 235 -13.06 -5.40 -28.87
C THR A 235 -11.54 -5.41 -28.73
N PRO A 236 -10.81 -6.28 -29.45
CA PRO A 236 -9.34 -6.27 -29.46
C PRO A 236 -8.77 -4.90 -29.80
N ALA A 237 -9.33 -4.20 -30.80
CA ALA A 237 -8.88 -2.87 -31.22
C ALA A 237 -8.99 -1.82 -30.10
N VAL A 238 -10.04 -1.89 -29.26
CA VAL A 238 -10.17 -0.99 -28.11
C VAL A 238 -9.11 -1.31 -27.06
N TRP A 239 -8.85 -2.57 -26.76
CA TRP A 239 -7.80 -2.96 -25.82
C TRP A 239 -6.40 -2.62 -26.30
N ASP A 240 -6.12 -2.79 -27.59
CA ASP A 240 -4.86 -2.38 -28.22
C ASP A 240 -4.70 -0.86 -28.11
N SER A 241 -5.76 -0.09 -28.36
CA SER A 241 -5.75 1.37 -28.19
C SER A 241 -5.49 1.79 -26.73
N ILE A 242 -6.08 1.10 -25.75
CA ILE A 242 -5.80 1.35 -24.32
C ILE A 242 -4.33 1.05 -24.00
N LEU A 243 -3.79 -0.06 -24.53
CA LEU A 243 -2.39 -0.44 -24.33
C LEU A 243 -1.41 0.55 -24.96
N GLU A 244 -1.69 1.03 -26.18
CA GLU A 244 -0.92 2.07 -26.87
C GLU A 244 -0.92 3.41 -26.12
N ASN A 245 -1.98 3.69 -25.36
CA ASN A 245 -2.10 4.85 -24.48
C ASN A 245 -1.72 4.53 -23.03
N GLU A 246 -0.78 3.60 -22.83
CA GLU A 246 -0.18 3.25 -21.53
C GLU A 246 -1.20 2.83 -20.47
N GLY A 247 -2.30 2.20 -20.88
CA GLY A 247 -3.37 1.76 -19.99
C GLY A 247 -4.45 2.81 -19.72
N SER A 248 -4.38 3.99 -20.34
CA SER A 248 -5.38 5.05 -20.22
C SER A 248 -6.66 4.75 -20.99
N VAL A 249 -7.78 5.26 -20.48
CA VAL A 249 -9.07 5.26 -21.17
C VAL A 249 -9.57 6.67 -21.50
N GLN A 250 -8.79 7.72 -21.19
CA GLN A 250 -9.26 9.10 -21.27
C GLN A 250 -9.55 9.52 -22.72
N HIS A 251 -8.87 8.92 -23.70
CA HIS A 251 -9.04 9.16 -25.14
C HIS A 251 -10.26 8.45 -25.75
N LEU A 252 -10.95 7.57 -25.02
CA LEU A 252 -12.08 6.81 -25.58
C LEU A 252 -13.36 7.67 -25.58
N ASP A 253 -13.76 8.17 -26.75
CA ASP A 253 -14.91 9.10 -26.89
C ASP A 253 -16.27 8.50 -26.53
N PHE A 254 -16.40 7.16 -26.58
CA PHE A 254 -17.65 6.47 -26.24
C PHE A 254 -17.86 6.28 -24.73
N LEU A 255 -16.84 6.49 -23.90
CA LEU A 255 -16.97 6.44 -22.45
C LEU A 255 -17.49 7.77 -21.91
N SER A 256 -18.38 7.70 -20.91
CA SER A 256 -18.82 8.88 -20.19
C SER A 256 -17.66 9.50 -19.38
N GLN A 257 -17.78 10.77 -19.00
CA GLN A 257 -16.78 11.39 -18.13
C GLN A 257 -16.70 10.69 -16.77
N ASP A 258 -17.84 10.24 -16.23
CA ASP A 258 -17.89 9.51 -14.97
C ASP A 258 -17.12 8.18 -15.06
N ASP A 259 -17.28 7.43 -16.15
CA ASP A 259 -16.51 6.20 -16.38
C ASP A 259 -15.01 6.52 -16.50
N LYS A 260 -14.65 7.55 -17.27
CA LYS A 260 -13.26 7.99 -17.41
C LYS A 260 -12.64 8.35 -16.07
N ASP A 261 -13.38 9.03 -15.18
CA ASP A 261 -12.92 9.41 -13.84
C ASP A 261 -12.74 8.19 -12.91
N VAL A 262 -13.57 7.14 -13.04
CA VAL A 262 -13.43 5.87 -12.30
C VAL A 262 -12.18 5.09 -12.70
N TYR A 263 -11.82 5.13 -13.99
CA TYR A 263 -10.72 4.34 -14.55
C TYR A 263 -9.45 5.16 -14.84
N LYS A 264 -9.29 6.32 -14.22
CA LYS A 264 -8.00 7.04 -14.24
C LYS A 264 -6.89 6.15 -13.70
N THR A 265 -5.77 6.16 -14.41
CA THR A 265 -4.53 5.49 -13.99
C THR A 265 -3.83 6.27 -12.89
N ALA A 266 -2.88 5.62 -12.21
CA ALA A 266 -2.11 6.24 -11.13
C ALA A 266 -1.41 7.54 -11.54
N PHE A 267 -0.98 7.66 -12.80
CA PHE A 267 -0.33 8.85 -13.34
C PHE A 267 -1.30 9.94 -13.81
N GLU A 268 -2.59 9.64 -13.90
CA GLU A 268 -3.65 10.59 -14.28
C GLU A 268 -4.38 11.16 -13.05
N ILE A 269 -4.29 10.47 -11.91
CA ILE A 269 -4.83 10.92 -10.63
C ILE A 269 -3.96 12.05 -10.08
N ASP A 270 -4.60 13.10 -9.59
CA ASP A 270 -3.95 14.15 -8.81
C ASP A 270 -3.47 13.56 -7.47
N GLN A 271 -2.15 13.54 -7.30
CA GLN A 271 -1.50 12.91 -6.14
C GLN A 271 -1.84 13.59 -4.81
N ARG A 272 -2.41 14.81 -4.82
CA ARG A 272 -2.95 15.44 -3.62
C ARG A 272 -4.08 14.61 -3.01
N TRP A 273 -4.88 13.92 -3.83
CA TRP A 273 -5.89 12.97 -3.35
C TRP A 273 -5.28 11.73 -2.71
N VAL A 274 -4.19 11.20 -3.27
CA VAL A 274 -3.47 10.06 -2.66
C VAL A 274 -2.97 10.44 -1.26
N VAL A 275 -2.35 11.62 -1.14
CA VAL A 275 -1.87 12.17 0.15
C VAL A 275 -3.04 12.44 1.09
N GLU A 276 -4.13 13.04 0.62
CA GLU A 276 -5.29 13.35 1.45
C GLU A 276 -5.95 12.09 2.01
N LEU A 277 -6.22 11.09 1.16
CA LEU A 277 -6.79 9.82 1.62
C LEU A 277 -5.83 9.09 2.57
N ALA A 278 -4.52 9.13 2.32
CA ALA A 278 -3.51 8.59 3.23
C ALA A 278 -3.52 9.28 4.60
N ALA A 279 -3.61 10.60 4.63
CA ALA A 279 -3.71 11.38 5.86
C ALA A 279 -5.01 11.06 6.62
N ASP A 280 -6.15 11.03 5.93
CA ASP A 280 -7.46 10.78 6.56
C ASP A 280 -7.53 9.45 7.31
N ARG A 281 -6.84 8.42 6.83
CA ARG A 281 -6.79 7.09 7.47
C ARG A 281 -5.64 6.89 8.44
N THR A 282 -4.67 7.80 8.47
CA THR A 282 -3.49 7.70 9.37
C THR A 282 -3.88 7.61 10.86
N PRO A 283 -4.88 8.35 11.38
CA PRO A 283 -5.30 8.21 12.78
C PRO A 283 -5.79 6.80 13.16
N ASP A 284 -6.32 6.05 12.20
CA ASP A 284 -6.83 4.70 12.41
C ASP A 284 -5.73 3.63 12.31
N ILE A 285 -4.50 3.99 11.88
CA ILE A 285 -3.38 3.07 11.65
C ILE A 285 -2.29 3.34 12.68
N CYS A 286 -2.04 2.39 13.58
CA CYS A 286 -1.07 2.58 14.67
C CYS A 286 0.39 2.55 14.21
N GLN A 287 0.73 1.83 13.13
CA GLN A 287 2.06 1.88 12.52
C GLN A 287 2.09 2.94 11.41
N SER A 288 2.41 2.60 10.16
CA SER A 288 2.36 3.50 9.00
C SER A 288 1.80 2.79 7.76
N GLN A 289 2.00 3.40 6.59
CA GLN A 289 1.49 3.00 5.30
C GLN A 289 2.56 3.20 4.25
N SER A 290 2.77 2.22 3.37
CA SER A 290 3.59 2.38 2.17
C SER A 290 2.82 3.20 1.15
N ILE A 291 3.16 4.49 1.02
CA ILE A 291 2.45 5.42 0.13
C ILE A 291 3.37 5.77 -1.03
N ASN A 292 3.13 5.14 -2.18
CA ASN A 292 3.73 5.54 -3.44
C ASN A 292 3.09 6.83 -3.97
N ILE A 293 3.89 7.64 -4.65
CA ILE A 293 3.46 8.85 -5.36
C ILE A 293 3.83 8.71 -6.83
N PHE A 294 2.91 9.01 -7.73
CA PHE A 294 3.06 8.84 -9.18
C PHE A 294 3.04 10.20 -9.87
N LEU A 295 4.16 10.60 -10.46
CA LEU A 295 4.29 11.92 -11.09
C LEU A 295 4.90 11.81 -12.49
N PRO A 296 4.65 12.76 -13.39
CA PRO A 296 5.39 12.84 -14.64
C PRO A 296 6.85 13.25 -14.36
N GLY A 297 7.78 12.82 -15.22
CA GLY A 297 9.22 13.07 -15.03
C GLY A 297 9.64 14.55 -15.15
N ASP A 298 8.76 15.40 -15.68
CA ASP A 298 8.94 16.84 -15.85
C ASP A 298 8.14 17.67 -14.82
N VAL A 299 7.63 17.04 -13.74
CA VAL A 299 6.92 17.73 -12.66
C VAL A 299 7.75 18.90 -12.09
N ASP A 300 7.10 20.02 -11.82
CA ASP A 300 7.77 21.17 -11.22
C ASP A 300 8.27 20.83 -9.81
N LYS A 301 9.48 21.29 -9.47
CA LYS A 301 10.11 21.02 -8.17
C LYS A 301 9.29 21.61 -7.01
N TRP A 302 8.60 22.72 -7.23
CA TRP A 302 7.70 23.35 -6.27
C TRP A 302 6.47 22.47 -6.02
N ASP A 303 5.86 21.90 -7.05
CA ASP A 303 4.69 21.03 -6.89
C ASP A 303 5.04 19.76 -6.11
N LEU A 304 6.19 19.15 -6.43
CA LEU A 304 6.72 18.03 -5.66
C LEU A 304 7.00 18.41 -4.20
N HIS A 305 7.61 19.58 -3.97
CA HIS A 305 7.85 20.07 -2.62
C HIS A 305 6.54 20.27 -1.86
N MET A 306 5.52 20.84 -2.50
CA MET A 306 4.23 21.09 -1.86
C MET A 306 3.46 19.82 -1.57
N LEU A 307 3.59 18.80 -2.40
CA LEU A 307 3.03 17.48 -2.12
C LEU A 307 3.68 16.84 -0.87
N HIS A 308 5.01 16.94 -0.73
CA HIS A 308 5.71 16.49 0.48
C HIS A 308 5.30 17.29 1.72
N TRP A 309 5.19 18.61 1.58
CA TRP A 309 4.78 19.50 2.66
C TRP A 309 3.36 19.18 3.12
N GLN A 310 2.43 18.99 2.18
CA GLN A 310 1.05 18.60 2.48
C GLN A 310 1.00 17.26 3.22
N ALA A 311 1.79 16.26 2.81
CA ALA A 311 1.85 14.98 3.51
C ALA A 311 2.32 15.14 4.96
N TRP A 312 3.36 15.95 5.19
CA TRP A 312 3.84 16.27 6.53
C TRP A 312 2.79 17.01 7.37
N GLU A 313 2.23 18.09 6.83
CA GLU A 313 1.29 18.97 7.52
C GLU A 313 -0.01 18.24 7.89
N ARG A 314 -0.50 17.36 7.00
CA ARG A 314 -1.70 16.56 7.21
C ARG A 314 -1.48 15.36 8.11
N GLY A 315 -0.25 15.12 8.55
CA GLY A 315 0.07 14.09 9.54
C GLY A 315 0.26 12.69 8.98
N CYS A 316 0.60 12.55 7.69
CA CYS A 316 1.16 11.28 7.20
C CYS A 316 2.41 10.92 8.01
N LYS A 317 2.71 9.62 8.10
CA LYS A 317 3.86 9.10 8.85
C LYS A 317 5.05 8.77 7.94
N SER A 318 4.77 8.38 6.70
CA SER A 318 5.80 8.12 5.69
C SER A 318 5.29 8.41 4.27
N LEU A 319 6.23 8.52 3.34
CA LEU A 319 6.02 8.38 1.90
C LEU A 319 7.10 7.43 1.36
N TYR A 320 6.69 6.49 0.52
CA TYR A 320 7.53 5.40 -0.01
C TYR A 320 8.21 5.81 -1.32
N TYR A 321 8.05 5.06 -2.41
CA TYR A 321 8.64 5.44 -3.70
C TYR A 321 7.93 6.64 -4.33
N LEU A 322 8.73 7.47 -5.01
CA LEU A 322 8.22 8.35 -6.05
C LEU A 322 8.42 7.65 -7.38
N ARG A 323 7.32 7.28 -8.03
CA ARG A 323 7.32 6.67 -9.36
C ARG A 323 7.19 7.78 -10.40
N SER A 324 8.23 7.96 -11.21
CA SER A 324 8.22 8.94 -12.31
C SER A 324 8.21 8.25 -13.67
N LYS A 325 7.36 8.69 -14.61
CA LYS A 325 7.54 8.30 -16.02
C LYS A 325 8.83 8.90 -16.54
N SER A 326 9.60 8.12 -17.30
CA SER A 326 10.75 8.68 -18.03
C SER A 326 10.23 9.72 -19.03
N VAL A 327 10.85 10.90 -19.05
CA VAL A 327 10.55 11.90 -20.08
C VAL A 327 11.04 11.32 -21.40
N GLN A 328 10.13 10.79 -22.22
CA GLN A 328 10.45 10.52 -23.62
C GLN A 328 10.76 11.88 -24.25
N ARG A 329 12.04 12.15 -24.54
CA ARG A 329 12.42 13.30 -25.36
C ARG A 329 11.76 13.12 -26.72
N ALA A 330 10.73 13.92 -26.98
CA ALA A 330 10.00 13.94 -28.24
C ALA A 330 10.99 14.06 -29.41
N SER A 331 11.26 12.93 -30.06
CA SER A 331 11.93 12.90 -31.35
C SER A 331 10.85 12.94 -32.42
N HIS A 332 10.22 14.10 -32.58
CA HIS A 332 9.41 14.38 -33.77
C HIS A 332 10.36 14.71 -34.91
N ALA A 333 10.61 13.74 -35.79
CA ALA A 333 11.10 13.99 -37.14
C ALA A 333 10.23 13.15 -38.08
N GLY A 334 9.41 13.83 -38.88
CA GLY A 334 8.39 13.21 -39.73
C GLY A 334 8.95 12.41 -40.90
N GLY A 335 8.01 11.81 -41.63
CA GLY A 335 8.22 11.27 -42.97
C GLY A 335 8.49 9.76 -43.01
N GLU A 336 7.63 9.07 -43.75
CA GLU A 336 7.69 7.65 -44.10
C GLU A 336 9.09 7.11 -44.42
N THR A 337 9.42 5.91 -43.92
CA THR A 337 9.90 4.76 -44.73
C THR A 337 10.26 3.57 -43.83
N HIS A 338 9.88 2.38 -44.28
CA HIS A 338 10.30 1.09 -43.73
C HIS A 338 11.83 0.90 -43.83
N ALA A 339 12.49 0.58 -42.72
CA ALA A 339 13.73 -0.19 -42.73
C ALA A 339 13.94 -0.88 -41.37
N ALA A 340 14.25 -2.17 -41.41
CA ALA A 340 14.61 -2.99 -40.26
C ALA A 340 15.86 -2.44 -39.57
N VAL A 341 15.86 -2.37 -38.24
CA VAL A 341 17.03 -1.99 -37.45
C VAL A 341 17.44 -3.15 -36.54
N ASP A 342 18.68 -3.56 -36.75
CA ASP A 342 19.49 -4.55 -36.06
C ASP A 342 19.54 -4.29 -34.53
N MET A 343 19.19 -5.30 -33.75
CA MET A 343 19.07 -5.28 -32.28
C MET A 343 20.29 -5.93 -31.60
N SER A 344 21.50 -5.51 -31.97
CA SER A 344 22.74 -6.01 -31.35
C SER A 344 23.50 -4.90 -30.63
N GLY A 345 23.02 -4.48 -29.46
CA GLY A 345 23.75 -3.51 -28.63
C GLY A 345 23.07 -2.96 -27.38
N VAL A 346 21.91 -3.48 -26.96
CA VAL A 346 21.26 -3.03 -25.72
C VAL A 346 21.64 -3.96 -24.58
N ALA A 347 22.24 -3.41 -23.52
CA ALA A 347 22.55 -4.13 -22.30
C ALA A 347 21.30 -4.88 -21.80
N LYS A 348 21.44 -6.18 -21.52
CA LYS A 348 20.39 -7.03 -20.97
C LYS A 348 19.92 -6.43 -19.64
N THR A 349 18.75 -5.80 -19.64
CA THR A 349 18.02 -5.49 -18.42
C THR A 349 17.31 -6.76 -18.00
N ASP A 350 17.55 -7.19 -16.76
CA ASP A 350 16.89 -8.33 -16.15
C ASP A 350 15.45 -7.89 -15.79
N TYR A 351 14.44 -8.48 -16.42
CA TYR A 351 13.04 -8.05 -16.33
C TYR A 351 12.17 -9.13 -15.65
N GLU A 352 12.46 -9.41 -14.39
CA GLU A 352 11.56 -10.13 -13.48
C GLU A 352 10.91 -9.14 -12.50
N GLU A 353 10.03 -8.23 -12.94
CA GLU A 353 9.38 -7.36 -11.94
C GLU A 353 8.03 -6.78 -12.36
N CYS A 354 7.10 -6.78 -11.39
CA CYS A 354 5.77 -6.19 -11.47
C CYS A 354 5.86 -4.66 -11.52
N LEU A 355 5.04 -4.00 -12.37
CA LEU A 355 4.93 -2.53 -12.45
C LEU A 355 4.54 -1.85 -11.13
N ALA A 356 4.00 -2.59 -10.15
CA ALA A 356 3.74 -2.08 -8.81
C ALA A 356 4.98 -2.18 -7.88
N CYS A 357 5.90 -3.09 -8.18
CA CYS A 357 7.17 -3.25 -7.46
C CYS A 357 8.26 -2.30 -7.99
N GLN A 358 8.18 -1.90 -9.27
CA GLN A 358 9.08 -0.92 -9.93
C GLN A 358 8.71 0.53 -9.71
#